data_AF-A0A6F8YDS2-F1
#
_entry.id   AF-A0A6F8YDS2-F1
#
_cell.length_a   1.000
_cell.length_b   1.000
_cell.length_c   1.000
_cell.angle_alpha   90.00
_cell.angle_beta   90.00
_cell.angle_gamma   90.00
#
_symmetry.space_group_name_H-M   'P 1'
#
loop_
_entity.id
_entity.type
_entity.pdbx_description
1 polymer ?
#
loop_
_entity_poly.entity_id
_entity_poly.type
_entity_poly.pdbx_seq_one_letter_code
_entity_poly.pdbx_strand_id
1 'polypeptide(L)'
;MELLAVLFPRLSGLLVPVRPVLCVLPAEEIGPQLDHGDRRQASVSTSLWGLSGISASVLGTDARVTFDGPFLRPTILRLSARDGRTYEFDGRVRNGFQYEVAEVARCVAAGRTESPTLPLADSIAVLEVIDGARRTLGVRYPGEATAL
;
A
#
# COMPACT_ATOMS: atom_id res chain seq x y z
N MET A 1 8.90 12.18 -11.81
CA MET A 1 8.32 11.82 -13.11
C MET A 1 9.29 11.10 -14.06
N GLU A 2 10.61 11.09 -13.84
CA GLU A 2 11.53 10.30 -14.70
C GLU A 2 11.89 8.89 -14.18
N LEU A 3 11.72 8.57 -12.89
CA LEU A 3 12.03 7.21 -12.39
C LEU A 3 11.00 6.16 -12.84
N LEU A 4 9.73 6.55 -12.98
CA LEU A 4 8.66 5.68 -13.52
C LEU A 4 8.83 5.44 -15.03
N ALA A 5 9.40 6.39 -15.78
CA ALA A 5 9.63 6.25 -17.21
C ALA A 5 10.82 5.34 -17.57
N VAL A 6 11.77 5.13 -16.65
CA VAL A 6 12.93 4.24 -16.88
C VAL A 6 12.61 2.79 -16.50
N LEU A 7 11.66 2.54 -15.59
CA LEU A 7 11.28 1.18 -15.18
C LEU A 7 10.30 0.51 -16.15
N PHE A 8 9.38 1.28 -16.74
CA PHE A 8 8.30 0.74 -17.58
C PHE A 8 8.71 0.14 -18.95
N PRO A 9 9.71 0.65 -19.70
CA PRO A 9 10.08 0.08 -20.99
C PRO A 9 10.86 -1.25 -20.89
N ARG A 10 11.40 -1.60 -19.70
CA ARG A 10 12.05 -2.91 -19.47
C ARG A 10 11.12 -3.94 -18.82
N LEU A 11 9.97 -3.52 -18.32
CA LEU A 11 8.92 -4.40 -17.79
C LEU A 11 7.76 -4.60 -18.78
N SER A 12 7.81 -4.01 -19.98
CA SER A 12 6.75 -4.11 -21.00
C SER A 12 6.57 -5.53 -21.55
N GLY A 13 7.62 -6.37 -21.47
CA GLY A 13 7.56 -7.80 -21.77
C GLY A 13 7.22 -8.70 -20.57
N LEU A 14 7.02 -8.11 -19.38
CA LEU A 14 6.70 -8.80 -18.13
C LEU A 14 5.40 -8.28 -17.48
N LEU A 15 4.53 -7.63 -18.27
CA LEU A 15 3.15 -7.31 -17.90
C LEU A 15 2.30 -8.58 -17.97
N VAL A 16 2.60 -9.52 -17.07
CA VAL A 16 1.63 -10.53 -16.65
C VAL A 16 0.69 -9.82 -15.68
N PRO A 17 -0.65 -10.05 -15.72
CA PRO A 17 -1.58 -9.41 -14.79
C PRO A 17 -1.21 -9.78 -13.36
N VAL A 18 -0.45 -8.91 -12.68
CA VAL A 18 -0.08 -9.09 -11.29
C VAL A 18 -1.37 -8.95 -10.49
N ARG A 19 -1.89 -10.06 -9.98
CA ARG A 19 -3.10 -10.08 -9.16
C ARG A 19 -2.67 -9.75 -7.73
N PRO A 20 -2.96 -8.57 -7.17
CA PRO A 20 -2.56 -8.31 -5.81
C PRO A 20 -3.46 -9.09 -4.85
N VAL A 21 -2.87 -10.03 -4.10
CA VAL A 21 -3.43 -10.53 -2.86
C VAL A 21 -2.55 -9.98 -1.75
N LEU A 22 -3.06 -9.00 -0.99
CA LEU A 22 -2.37 -8.44 0.17
C LEU A 22 -2.62 -9.37 1.36
N CYS A 23 -1.62 -10.14 1.76
CA CYS A 23 -1.72 -11.04 2.90
C CYS A 23 -0.86 -10.52 4.06
N VAL A 24 -1.51 -10.19 5.19
CA VAL A 24 -0.90 -9.75 6.45
C VAL A 24 -1.26 -10.75 7.56
N LEU A 25 -0.25 -11.35 8.21
CA LEU A 25 -0.26 -12.13 9.48
C LEU A 25 1.16 -12.11 10.12
N PRO A 26 1.40 -12.35 11.44
CA PRO A 26 0.53 -12.80 12.57
C PRO A 26 0.52 -11.80 13.77
N ALA A 27 -0.19 -11.93 14.91
CA ALA A 27 -1.46 -12.52 15.35
C ALA A 27 -1.94 -11.72 16.60
N GLU A 28 -3.23 -11.89 17.00
CA GLU A 28 -4.00 -11.19 18.06
C GLU A 28 -4.50 -9.75 17.75
N GLU A 29 -5.36 -9.61 16.74
CA GLU A 29 -6.50 -8.66 16.69
C GLU A 29 -7.20 -8.82 15.32
N ILE A 30 -8.55 -8.85 15.30
CA ILE A 30 -9.34 -9.08 14.08
C ILE A 30 -9.16 -7.88 13.13
N GLY A 31 -8.48 -8.12 12.02
CA GLY A 31 -8.26 -7.13 10.95
C GLY A 31 -9.35 -7.18 9.87
N PRO A 32 -9.70 -6.04 9.23
CA PRO A 32 -10.66 -6.06 8.14
C PRO A 32 -10.14 -6.92 6.97
N GLN A 33 -11.03 -7.74 6.43
CA GLN A 33 -10.85 -8.40 5.14
C GLN A 33 -11.52 -7.55 4.06
N LEU A 34 -10.77 -7.16 3.04
CA LEU A 34 -11.26 -6.36 1.92
C LEU A 34 -11.35 -7.25 0.69
N ASP A 35 -12.55 -7.38 0.12
CA ASP A 35 -12.76 -8.01 -1.18
C ASP A 35 -12.59 -6.96 -2.28
N HIS A 36 -11.75 -7.27 -3.26
CA HIS A 36 -11.49 -6.40 -4.41
C HIS A 36 -12.08 -6.99 -5.71
N GLY A 37 -12.97 -7.98 -5.62
CA GLY A 37 -13.51 -8.69 -6.77
C GLY A 37 -12.46 -9.57 -7.46
N ASP A 38 -12.84 -10.29 -8.51
CA ASP A 38 -11.92 -11.14 -9.31
C ASP A 38 -11.06 -12.11 -8.50
N ARG A 39 -11.58 -12.58 -7.35
CA ARG A 39 -10.90 -13.45 -6.38
C ARG A 39 -9.62 -12.81 -5.79
N ARG A 40 -9.66 -11.50 -5.56
CA ARG A 40 -8.58 -10.73 -4.91
C ARG A 40 -9.04 -10.31 -3.53
N GLN A 41 -8.21 -10.59 -2.55
CA GLN A 41 -8.49 -10.26 -1.16
C GLN A 41 -7.29 -9.55 -0.55
N ALA A 42 -7.58 -8.64 0.38
CA ALA A 42 -6.60 -8.03 1.25
C ALA A 42 -6.96 -8.28 2.72
N SER A 43 -5.96 -8.54 3.55
CA SER A 43 -6.07 -8.48 5.01
C SER A 43 -5.09 -7.46 5.57
N VAL A 44 -5.50 -6.76 6.63
CA VAL A 44 -4.63 -5.81 7.35
C VAL A 44 -4.80 -6.04 8.84
N SER A 45 -3.71 -6.14 9.56
CA SER A 45 -3.70 -6.21 11.02
C SER A 45 -2.86 -5.06 11.58
N THR A 46 -3.35 -4.43 12.64
CA THR A 46 -2.67 -3.36 13.35
C THR A 46 -2.96 -3.51 14.84
N SER A 47 -2.03 -3.09 15.69
CA SER A 47 -2.22 -3.06 17.14
C SER A 47 -1.56 -1.83 17.72
N LEU A 48 -2.12 -1.32 18.82
CA LEU A 48 -1.50 -0.28 19.64
C LEU A 48 -0.61 -0.88 20.74
N TRP A 49 -0.81 -2.15 21.06
CA TRP A 49 -0.18 -2.85 22.19
C TRP A 49 1.00 -3.73 21.75
N GLY A 50 0.88 -4.35 20.57
CA GLY A 50 1.93 -5.20 20.00
C GLY A 50 2.74 -4.50 18.92
N LEU A 51 4.08 -4.61 19.00
CA LEU A 51 4.95 -4.22 17.90
C LEU A 51 4.93 -5.33 16.84
N SER A 52 4.21 -5.10 15.74
CA SER A 52 4.30 -5.97 14.57
C SER A 52 5.64 -5.76 13.85
N GLY A 53 6.02 -6.70 12.99
CA GLY A 53 7.16 -6.51 12.09
C GLY A 53 6.96 -5.39 11.05
N ILE A 54 5.78 -4.73 11.02
CA ILE A 54 5.36 -3.75 10.01
C ILE A 54 5.66 -4.32 8.61
N SER A 55 5.29 -5.57 8.40
CA SER A 55 5.55 -6.31 7.18
C SER A 55 4.36 -6.22 6.23
N ALA A 56 4.66 -6.32 4.93
CA ALA A 56 3.65 -6.44 3.89
C ALA A 56 4.09 -7.50 2.88
N SER A 57 3.13 -8.12 2.22
CA SER A 57 3.40 -9.00 1.09
C SER A 57 2.28 -8.90 0.07
N VAL A 58 2.65 -9.02 -1.20
CA VAL A 58 1.70 -9.12 -2.31
C VAL A 58 1.92 -10.47 -2.98
N LEU A 59 0.92 -11.33 -2.93
CA LEU A 59 0.95 -12.67 -3.50
C LEU A 59 0.22 -12.64 -4.85
N GLY A 60 0.93 -13.01 -5.91
CA GLY A 60 0.38 -13.22 -7.23
C GLY A 60 0.47 -14.69 -7.66
N THR A 61 -0.03 -14.97 -8.86
CA THR A 61 0.03 -16.31 -9.46
C THR A 61 1.45 -16.74 -9.80
N ASP A 62 2.29 -15.79 -10.22
CA ASP A 62 3.62 -16.10 -10.79
C ASP A 62 4.77 -15.62 -9.92
N ALA A 63 4.49 -14.76 -8.95
CA ALA A 63 5.48 -14.23 -8.04
C ALA A 63 4.83 -13.76 -6.73
N ARG A 64 5.66 -13.63 -5.71
CA ARG A 64 5.34 -12.85 -4.52
C ARG A 64 6.30 -11.67 -4.38
N VAL A 65 5.79 -10.59 -3.82
CA VAL A 65 6.58 -9.42 -3.43
C VAL A 65 6.60 -9.31 -1.91
N THR A 66 7.77 -9.08 -1.34
CA THR A 66 7.98 -8.87 0.11
C THR A 66 8.90 -7.68 0.35
N PHE A 67 8.89 -7.16 1.58
CA PHE A 67 9.72 -6.04 2.02
C PHE A 67 10.63 -6.50 3.16
N ASP A 68 11.90 -6.08 3.14
CA ASP A 68 12.90 -6.51 4.13
C ASP A 68 12.85 -5.76 5.47
N GLY A 69 12.05 -4.70 5.55
CA GLY A 69 11.86 -3.92 6.77
C GLY A 69 10.48 -3.29 6.82
N PRO A 70 10.23 -2.39 7.78
CA PRO A 70 8.97 -1.68 7.91
C PRO A 70 8.55 -1.04 6.59
N PHE A 71 7.46 -1.52 5.98
CA PHE A 71 7.06 -1.07 4.62
C PHE A 71 6.61 0.39 4.57
N LEU A 72 6.36 1.01 5.73
CA LEU A 72 6.03 2.43 5.89
C LEU A 72 7.22 3.37 5.59
N ARG A 73 8.41 2.81 5.33
CA ARG A 73 9.61 3.55 4.97
C ARG A 73 10.27 2.90 3.76
N PRO A 74 10.97 3.66 2.90
CA PRO A 74 11.66 3.07 1.76
C PRO A 74 12.68 2.02 2.21
N THR A 75 12.51 0.80 1.70
CA THR A 75 13.28 -0.39 2.07
C THR A 75 13.59 -1.23 0.83
N ILE A 76 14.22 -2.38 1.01
CA ILE A 76 14.45 -3.35 -0.07
C ILE A 76 13.14 -4.08 -0.35
N LEU A 77 12.75 -4.07 -1.63
CA LEU A 77 11.65 -4.86 -2.16
C LEU A 77 12.24 -6.10 -2.83
N ARG A 78 11.74 -7.28 -2.47
CA ARG A 78 12.14 -8.55 -3.08
C ARG A 78 10.96 -9.15 -3.83
N LEU A 79 11.18 -9.46 -5.11
CA LEU A 79 10.26 -10.24 -5.93
C LEU A 79 10.81 -11.65 -6.06
N SER A 80 10.04 -12.65 -5.62
CA SER A 80 10.38 -14.07 -5.77
C SER A 80 9.39 -14.70 -6.74
N ALA A 81 9.89 -15.07 -7.93
CA ALA A 81 9.11 -15.72 -8.96
C ALA A 81 8.94 -17.22 -8.67
N ARG A 82 7.88 -17.82 -9.21
CA ARG A 82 7.54 -19.24 -9.06
C ARG A 82 8.62 -20.18 -9.61
N ASP A 83 9.37 -19.73 -10.62
CA ASP A 83 10.47 -20.47 -11.24
C ASP A 83 11.81 -20.36 -10.46
N GLY A 84 11.79 -19.76 -9.27
CA GLY A 84 12.95 -19.63 -8.39
C GLY A 84 13.78 -18.36 -8.64
N ARG A 85 13.51 -17.58 -9.70
CA ARG A 85 14.19 -16.30 -9.90
C ARG A 85 13.83 -15.32 -8.80
N THR A 86 14.82 -14.57 -8.32
CA THR A 86 14.64 -13.52 -7.33
C THR A 86 15.21 -12.21 -7.85
N TYR A 87 14.48 -11.13 -7.64
CA TYR A 87 14.90 -9.78 -7.97
C TYR A 87 14.81 -8.92 -6.73
N GLU A 88 15.83 -8.09 -6.52
CA GLU A 88 15.86 -7.13 -5.42
C GLU A 88 15.91 -5.72 -5.99
N PHE A 89 15.14 -4.84 -5.35
CA PHE A 89 15.13 -3.42 -5.62
C PHE A 89 15.41 -2.69 -4.32
N ASP A 90 16.56 -2.00 -4.26
CA ASP A 90 16.93 -1.18 -3.11
C ASP A 90 16.29 0.21 -3.25
N GLY A 91 15.18 0.42 -2.53
CA GLY A 91 14.48 1.70 -2.49
C GLY A 91 14.97 2.63 -1.38
N ARG A 92 15.99 2.26 -0.59
CA ARG A 92 16.38 3.01 0.61
C ARG A 92 16.87 4.41 0.26
N VAL A 93 16.39 5.38 1.04
CA VAL A 93 16.78 6.79 0.95
C VAL A 93 16.88 7.39 2.34
N ARG A 94 17.67 8.47 2.50
CA ARG A 94 18.03 9.01 3.81
C ARG A 94 16.84 9.51 4.65
N ASN A 95 15.87 10.20 4.04
CA ASN A 95 14.75 10.85 4.76
C ASN A 95 13.39 10.15 4.53
N GLY A 96 13.16 9.60 3.34
CA GLY A 96 11.90 8.95 2.96
C GLY A 96 10.85 9.90 2.38
N PHE A 97 10.73 11.12 2.92
CA PHE A 97 9.71 12.10 2.48
C PHE A 97 10.06 12.89 1.21
N GLN A 98 11.28 12.78 0.71
CA GLN A 98 11.76 13.61 -0.41
C GLN A 98 10.89 13.49 -1.68
N TYR A 99 10.27 12.32 -1.90
CA TYR A 99 9.41 12.09 -3.06
C TYR A 99 8.05 12.76 -2.90
N GLU A 100 7.46 12.71 -1.71
CA GLU A 100 6.20 13.38 -1.39
C GLU A 100 6.35 14.90 -1.46
N VAL A 101 7.42 15.43 -0.88
CA VAL A 101 7.75 16.87 -0.94
C VAL A 101 7.94 17.33 -2.38
N ALA A 102 8.66 16.55 -3.20
CA ALA A 102 8.85 16.87 -4.61
C ALA A 102 7.53 16.84 -5.39
N GLU A 103 6.62 15.90 -5.10
CA GLU A 103 5.32 15.82 -5.77
C GLU A 103 4.40 17.00 -5.41
N VAL A 104 4.36 17.39 -4.14
CA VAL A 104 3.63 18.57 -3.68
C VAL A 104 4.17 19.82 -4.37
N ALA A 105 5.51 20.02 -4.35
CA ALA A 105 6.14 21.17 -4.99
C ALA A 105 5.81 21.23 -6.49
N ARG A 106 5.84 20.09 -7.19
CA ARG A 106 5.48 19.99 -8.61
C ARG A 106 4.01 20.35 -8.86
N CYS A 107 3.09 19.87 -8.02
CA CYS A 107 1.66 20.16 -8.16
C CYS A 107 1.36 21.64 -7.92
N VAL A 108 1.92 22.23 -6.86
CA VAL A 108 1.77 23.65 -6.54
C VAL A 108 2.34 24.52 -7.65
N ALA A 109 3.54 24.20 -8.16
CA ALA A 109 4.15 24.94 -9.27
C ALA A 109 3.32 24.87 -10.56
N ALA A 110 2.58 23.78 -10.76
CA ALA A 110 1.66 23.59 -11.88
C ALA A 110 0.24 24.14 -11.64
N GLY A 111 -0.01 24.81 -10.50
CA GLY A 111 -1.33 25.36 -10.15
C GLY A 111 -2.40 24.29 -9.89
N ARG A 112 -2.00 23.05 -9.55
CA ARG A 112 -2.91 21.94 -9.30
C ARG A 112 -3.29 21.90 -7.82
N THR A 113 -4.56 21.58 -7.55
CA THR A 113 -5.12 21.49 -6.20
C THR A 113 -4.98 20.09 -5.58
N GLU A 114 -4.57 19.09 -6.36
CA GLU A 114 -4.37 17.72 -5.90
C GLU A 114 -3.24 17.03 -6.67
N SER A 115 -2.71 15.93 -6.14
CA SER A 115 -1.71 15.10 -6.83
C SER A 115 -2.40 14.19 -7.88
N PRO A 116 -1.87 14.04 -9.10
CA PRO A 116 -2.39 13.04 -10.04
C PRO A 116 -1.93 11.62 -9.66
N THR A 117 -0.86 11.51 -8.85
CA THR A 117 -0.30 10.25 -8.37
C THR A 117 -1.08 9.73 -7.16
N LEU A 118 -1.58 10.65 -6.32
CA LEU A 118 -2.46 10.37 -5.19
C LEU A 118 -3.63 11.37 -5.19
N PRO A 119 -4.65 11.14 -6.03
CA PRO A 119 -5.85 11.98 -6.08
C PRO A 119 -6.59 12.02 -4.74
N LEU A 120 -7.39 13.06 -4.53
CA LEU A 120 -8.18 13.18 -3.29
C LEU A 120 -9.16 12.01 -3.11
N ALA A 121 -9.71 11.49 -4.21
CA ALA A 121 -10.61 10.34 -4.19
C ALA A 121 -9.98 9.10 -3.56
N ASP A 122 -8.70 8.84 -3.80
CA ASP A 122 -7.99 7.70 -3.22
C ASP A 122 -7.82 7.86 -1.71
N SER A 123 -7.59 9.09 -1.24
CA SER A 123 -7.53 9.39 0.19
C SER A 123 -8.89 9.16 0.87
N ILE A 124 -9.98 9.59 0.22
CA ILE A 124 -11.34 9.34 0.70
C ILE A 124 -11.63 7.84 0.75
N ALA A 125 -11.29 7.07 -0.29
CA ALA A 125 -11.50 5.63 -0.32
C ALA A 125 -10.80 4.90 0.84
N VAL A 126 -9.57 5.31 1.19
CA VAL A 126 -8.86 4.77 2.37
C VAL A 126 -9.60 5.12 3.66
N LEU A 127 -10.07 6.35 3.81
CA LEU A 127 -10.82 6.78 5.00
C LEU A 127 -12.16 6.05 5.12
N GLU A 128 -12.85 5.78 4.02
CA GLU A 128 -14.08 4.99 4.00
C GLU A 128 -13.86 3.54 4.50
N VAL A 129 -12.73 2.93 4.14
CA VAL A 129 -12.32 1.61 4.66
C VAL A 129 -12.08 1.67 6.16
N ILE A 130 -11.36 2.70 6.64
CA ILE A 130 -11.09 2.90 8.08
C ILE A 130 -12.41 3.12 8.84
N ASP A 131 -13.31 3.94 8.31
CA ASP A 131 -14.63 4.16 8.91
C ASP A 131 -15.49 2.90 8.89
N GLY A 132 -15.39 2.07 7.85
CA GLY A 132 -15.99 0.73 7.80
C GLY A 132 -15.50 -0.15 8.95
N ALA A 133 -14.18 -0.22 9.17
CA ALA A 133 -13.60 -0.96 10.29
C ALA A 133 -14.05 -0.41 11.65
N ARG A 134 -14.05 0.92 11.83
CA ARG A 134 -14.54 1.58 13.05
C ARG A 134 -16.01 1.26 13.32
N ARG A 135 -16.86 1.24 12.28
CA ARG A 135 -18.27 0.86 12.42
C ARG A 135 -18.43 -0.56 12.92
N THR A 136 -17.70 -1.53 12.36
CA THR A 136 -17.70 -2.93 12.79
C THR A 136 -17.22 -3.09 14.24
N LEU A 137 -16.22 -2.32 14.65
CA LEU A 137 -15.68 -2.34 16.02
C LEU A 137 -16.53 -1.54 17.03
N GLY A 138 -17.59 -0.85 16.59
CA GLY A 138 -18.40 0.00 17.45
C GLY A 138 -17.70 1.29 17.93
N VAL A 139 -16.56 1.66 17.32
CA VAL A 139 -15.82 2.87 17.67
C VAL A 139 -16.54 4.10 17.11
N ARG A 140 -16.74 5.11 17.96
CA ARG A 140 -17.34 6.42 17.61
C ARG A 140 -16.54 7.54 18.24
N TYR A 141 -16.35 8.64 17.50
CA TYR A 141 -15.66 9.81 18.01
C TYR A 141 -16.65 10.87 18.54
N PRO A 142 -16.25 11.70 19.52
CA PRO A 142 -17.06 12.82 19.96
C PRO A 142 -17.41 13.75 18.78
N GLY A 143 -18.70 14.06 18.63
CA GLY A 143 -19.18 14.96 17.57
C GLY A 143 -19.64 14.27 16.28
N GLU A 144 -19.49 12.95 16.14
CA GLU A 144 -20.13 12.22 15.06
C GLU A 144 -21.65 12.13 15.30
N ALA A 145 -22.45 12.51 14.31
CA ALA A 145 -23.91 12.40 14.40
C ALA A 145 -24.29 10.92 14.60
N THR A 146 -25.18 10.64 15.56
CA THR A 146 -25.81 9.33 15.66
C THR A 146 -26.58 9.09 14.37
N ALA A 147 -26.19 8.08 13.59
CA ALA A 147 -27.01 7.64 12.47
C ALA A 147 -28.40 7.29 13.03
N LEU A 148 -29.42 8.08 12.66
CA LEU A 148 -30.82 7.83 12.95
C LEU A 148 -31.33 6.64 12.13
#